data_AF-A0A1H1RRW0-F1
#
_entry.id   AF-A0A1H1RRW0-F1
#
_cell.length_a   1.000
_cell.length_b   1.000
_cell.length_c   1.000
_cell.angle_alpha   90.00
_cell.angle_beta   90.00
_cell.angle_gamma   90.00
#
_symmetry.space_group_name_H-M   'P 1'
#
loop_
_entity.id
_entity.type
_entity.pdbx_description
1 polymer ?
#
loop_
_entity_poly.entity_id
_entity_poly.type
_entity_poly.pdbx_seq_one_letter_code
_entity_poly.pdbx_strand_id
1 'polypeptide(L)'
;MKALWAAAATAVGAAAYGLSRPGVRETLKEDLETVKRRDPAARNDFVSVVSYPGMHAIWAHRGLHRLWQHDAGKVPARLMSQLVRTLTGVEIHPGAEIGRRFFIDHANGVVIGETSEIGDDVMLYHQVTLGGTSMAQTKRHPTIGNHVLVGAGAKILGPVVVGDNSAIGANAVVVKDVAADSSAVGIPATVRPKRKDGAASAKADVETSTKRPDFVLEDPALWI
;
A
#
# COMPACT_ATOMS: atom_id res chain seq x y z
N MET A 1 -33.99 -7.88 -13.91
CA MET A 1 -33.75 -8.49 -12.58
C MET A 1 -32.99 -9.82 -12.64
N LYS A 2 -33.43 -10.85 -13.38
CA LYS A 2 -32.74 -12.16 -13.42
C LYS A 2 -31.27 -12.13 -13.87
N ALA A 3 -30.91 -11.26 -14.82
CA ALA A 3 -29.53 -11.09 -15.27
C ALA A 3 -28.60 -10.46 -14.21
N LEU A 4 -29.14 -9.59 -13.34
CA LEU A 4 -28.40 -8.99 -12.23
C LEU A 4 -28.05 -10.03 -11.15
N TRP A 5 -28.99 -10.94 -10.86
CA TRP A 5 -28.80 -12.04 -9.92
C TRP A 5 -27.80 -13.09 -10.43
N ALA A 6 -27.81 -13.40 -11.74
CA ALA A 6 -26.86 -14.32 -12.35
C ALA A 6 -25.42 -13.75 -12.35
N ALA A 7 -25.25 -12.46 -12.62
CA ALA A 7 -23.96 -11.79 -12.55
C ALA A 7 -23.41 -11.73 -11.10
N ALA A 8 -24.27 -11.43 -10.12
CA ALA A 8 -23.91 -11.43 -8.71
C ALA A 8 -23.51 -12.83 -8.20
N ALA A 9 -24.25 -13.88 -8.57
CA ALA A 9 -23.93 -15.26 -8.19
C ALA A 9 -22.61 -15.75 -8.81
N THR A 10 -22.32 -15.34 -10.05
CA THR A 10 -21.07 -15.66 -10.74
C THR A 10 -19.89 -14.90 -10.13
N ALA A 11 -20.09 -13.65 -9.71
CA ALA A 11 -19.09 -12.87 -8.99
C ALA A 11 -18.77 -13.46 -7.60
N VAL A 12 -19.78 -13.95 -6.87
CA VAL A 12 -19.60 -14.63 -5.58
C VAL A 12 -18.89 -15.98 -5.77
N GLY A 13 -19.24 -16.75 -6.80
CA GLY A 13 -18.57 -18.02 -7.13
C GLY A 13 -17.11 -17.83 -7.56
N ALA A 14 -16.82 -16.79 -8.36
CA ALA A 14 -15.46 -16.44 -8.77
C ALA A 14 -14.62 -15.88 -7.61
N ALA A 15 -15.23 -15.11 -6.71
CA ALA A 15 -14.59 -14.64 -5.47
C ALA A 15 -14.26 -15.82 -4.54
N ALA A 16 -15.20 -16.75 -4.32
CA ALA A 16 -14.98 -17.95 -3.53
C ALA A 16 -13.91 -18.87 -4.13
N TYR A 17 -13.87 -19.01 -5.46
CA TYR A 17 -12.85 -19.77 -6.19
C TYR A 17 -11.46 -19.08 -6.15
N GLY A 18 -11.42 -17.76 -6.22
CA GLY A 18 -10.20 -16.97 -6.04
C GLY A 18 -9.62 -17.11 -4.63
N LEU A 19 -10.49 -17.07 -3.60
CA LEU A 19 -10.15 -17.22 -2.18
C LEU A 19 -9.72 -18.65 -1.78
N SER A 20 -9.95 -19.64 -2.65
CA SER A 20 -9.55 -21.04 -2.41
C SER A 20 -8.20 -21.41 -3.02
N ARG A 21 -7.54 -20.49 -3.74
CA ARG A 21 -6.17 -20.72 -4.22
C ARG A 21 -5.16 -20.72 -3.05
N PRO A 22 -4.23 -21.68 -2.99
CA PRO A 22 -3.31 -21.86 -1.86
C PRO A 22 -2.56 -20.58 -1.47
N GLY A 23 -2.07 -19.81 -2.46
CA GLY A 23 -1.36 -18.56 -2.21
C GLY A 23 -2.25 -17.39 -1.79
N VAL A 24 -3.55 -17.38 -2.14
CA VAL A 24 -4.45 -16.29 -1.76
C VAL A 24 -4.75 -16.32 -0.27
N ARG A 25 -4.99 -17.50 0.30
CA ARG A 25 -5.23 -17.64 1.75
C ARG A 25 -4.03 -17.22 2.58
N GLU A 26 -2.83 -17.58 2.13
CA GLU A 26 -1.59 -17.16 2.78
C GLU A 26 -1.43 -15.64 2.72
N THR A 27 -1.63 -15.02 1.55
CA THR A 27 -1.60 -13.55 1.43
C THR A 27 -2.62 -12.86 2.34
N LEU A 28 -3.85 -13.36 2.44
CA LEU A 28 -4.86 -12.79 3.34
C LEU A 28 -4.46 -12.87 4.81
N LYS A 29 -3.87 -14.01 5.22
CA LYS A 29 -3.36 -14.18 6.58
C LYS A 29 -2.22 -13.21 6.85
N GLU A 30 -1.27 -13.10 5.93
CA GLU A 30 -0.15 -12.14 6.04
C GLU A 30 -0.62 -10.69 6.11
N ASP A 31 -1.60 -10.31 5.29
CA ASP A 31 -2.18 -8.96 5.30
C ASP A 31 -2.86 -8.68 6.66
N LEU A 32 -3.65 -9.64 7.18
CA LEU A 32 -4.30 -9.51 8.49
C LEU A 32 -3.29 -9.43 9.65
N GLU A 33 -2.24 -10.26 9.62
CA GLU A 33 -1.15 -10.20 10.58
C GLU A 33 -0.38 -8.88 10.52
N THR A 34 -0.22 -8.33 9.32
CA THR A 34 0.41 -7.03 9.10
C THR A 34 -0.40 -5.90 9.73
N VAL A 35 -1.73 -5.91 9.56
CA VAL A 35 -2.61 -4.92 10.22
C VAL A 35 -2.49 -4.97 11.73
N LYS A 36 -2.54 -6.17 12.34
CA LYS A 36 -2.37 -6.31 13.79
C LYS A 36 -1.01 -5.85 14.30
N ARG A 37 0.04 -6.01 13.48
CA ARG A 37 1.41 -5.67 13.83
C ARG A 37 1.68 -4.17 13.70
N ARG A 38 1.02 -3.50 12.75
CA ARG A 38 1.30 -2.11 12.37
C ARG A 38 0.28 -1.10 12.89
N ASP A 39 -0.94 -1.52 13.22
CA ASP A 39 -1.96 -0.65 13.78
C ASP A 39 -2.33 -1.06 15.22
N PRO A 40 -1.95 -0.25 16.23
CA PRO A 40 -2.33 -0.48 17.63
C PRO A 40 -3.85 -0.51 17.89
N ALA A 41 -4.67 0.05 16.99
CA ALA A 41 -6.12 0.03 17.07
C ALA A 41 -6.74 -1.30 16.63
N ALA A 42 -5.98 -2.17 15.94
CA ALA A 42 -6.42 -3.48 15.48
C ALA A 42 -6.51 -4.51 16.62
N ARG A 43 -7.52 -4.36 17.48
CA ARG A 43 -7.70 -5.20 18.69
C ARG A 43 -8.47 -6.50 18.45
N ASN A 44 -9.18 -6.61 17.33
CA ASN A 44 -10.04 -7.76 17.03
C ASN A 44 -10.05 -8.04 15.53
N ASP A 45 -9.65 -9.25 15.14
CA ASP A 45 -9.60 -9.73 13.76
C ASP A 45 -10.88 -9.49 12.98
N PHE A 46 -12.04 -9.79 13.59
CA PHE A 46 -13.32 -9.62 12.92
C PHE A 46 -13.59 -8.14 12.63
N VAL A 47 -13.34 -7.28 13.62
CA VAL A 47 -13.48 -5.83 13.44
C VAL A 47 -12.51 -5.36 12.37
N SER A 48 -11.24 -5.78 12.43
CA SER A 48 -10.23 -5.41 11.44
C SER A 48 -10.60 -5.84 10.02
N VAL A 49 -11.10 -7.06 9.84
CA VAL A 49 -11.57 -7.56 8.54
C VAL A 49 -12.78 -6.77 8.04
N VAL A 50 -13.66 -6.29 8.93
CA VAL A 50 -14.89 -5.58 8.53
C VAL A 50 -14.66 -4.07 8.34
N SER A 51 -13.75 -3.45 9.11
CA SER A 51 -13.65 -1.99 9.22
C SER A 51 -12.41 -1.38 8.56
N TYR A 52 -11.55 -2.17 7.89
CA TYR A 52 -10.33 -1.67 7.27
C TYR A 52 -10.49 -1.48 5.76
N PRO A 53 -10.93 -0.30 5.28
CA PRO A 53 -11.13 -0.04 3.86
C PRO A 53 -9.84 -0.20 3.03
N GLY A 54 -8.67 0.09 3.62
CA GLY A 54 -7.37 -0.13 2.97
C GLY A 54 -7.13 -1.60 2.63
N MET A 55 -7.45 -2.51 3.57
CA MET A 55 -7.36 -3.95 3.37
C MET A 55 -8.32 -4.42 2.26
N HIS A 56 -9.57 -3.93 2.26
CA HIS A 56 -10.55 -4.25 1.21
C HIS A 56 -10.07 -3.81 -0.18
N ALA A 57 -9.50 -2.61 -0.27
CA ALA A 57 -8.97 -2.08 -1.52
C ALA A 57 -7.83 -2.94 -2.06
N ILE A 58 -6.89 -3.36 -1.20
CA ILE A 58 -5.78 -4.24 -1.57
C ILE A 58 -6.29 -5.58 -2.09
N TRP A 59 -7.22 -6.22 -1.37
CA TRP A 59 -7.76 -7.52 -1.77
C TRP A 59 -8.51 -7.46 -3.08
N ALA A 60 -9.34 -6.43 -3.26
CA ALA A 60 -10.02 -6.19 -4.52
C ALA A 60 -9.01 -5.95 -5.66
N HIS A 61 -7.99 -5.11 -5.44
CA HIS A 61 -6.93 -4.88 -6.41
C HIS A 61 -6.22 -6.17 -6.81
N ARG A 62 -5.84 -7.05 -5.87
CA ARG A 62 -5.20 -8.35 -6.20
C ARG A 62 -6.08 -9.23 -7.10
N GLY A 63 -7.41 -9.14 -7.00
CA GLY A 63 -8.33 -9.80 -7.91
C GLY A 63 -8.39 -9.11 -9.28
N LEU A 64 -8.54 -7.78 -9.29
CA LEU A 64 -8.66 -6.97 -10.49
C LEU A 64 -7.37 -6.92 -11.31
N HIS A 65 -6.20 -6.94 -10.67
CA HIS A 65 -4.90 -7.02 -11.34
C HIS A 65 -4.78 -8.32 -12.14
N ARG A 66 -5.19 -9.47 -11.56
CA ARG A 66 -5.21 -10.75 -12.30
C ARG A 66 -6.14 -10.69 -13.51
N LEU A 67 -7.30 -10.05 -13.35
CA LEU A 67 -8.23 -9.84 -14.47
C LEU A 67 -7.62 -8.92 -15.55
N TRP A 68 -6.88 -7.89 -15.13
CA TRP A 68 -6.20 -6.93 -16.02
C TRP A 68 -5.11 -7.56 -16.90
N GLN A 69 -4.49 -8.66 -16.46
CA GLN A 69 -3.48 -9.40 -17.24
C GLN A 69 -4.06 -10.06 -18.50
N HIS A 70 -5.38 -10.11 -18.66
CA HIS A 70 -6.04 -10.61 -19.86
C HIS A 70 -6.69 -9.44 -20.63
N ASP A 71 -6.52 -9.38 -21.95
CA ASP A 71 -7.05 -8.27 -22.76
C ASP A 71 -8.57 -8.10 -22.62
N ALA A 72 -9.32 -9.21 -22.60
CA ALA A 72 -10.77 -9.19 -22.38
C ALA A 72 -11.18 -8.70 -20.97
N GLY A 73 -10.25 -8.75 -20.01
CA GLY A 73 -10.46 -8.35 -18.62
C GLY A 73 -10.12 -6.89 -18.30
N LYS A 74 -9.42 -6.18 -19.19
CA LYS A 74 -8.96 -4.79 -18.92
C LYS A 74 -10.12 -3.82 -18.66
N VAL A 75 -11.12 -3.78 -19.54
CA VAL A 75 -12.29 -2.91 -19.39
C VAL A 75 -13.06 -3.19 -18.08
N PRO A 76 -13.51 -4.44 -17.79
CA PRO A 76 -14.20 -4.69 -16.53
C PRO A 76 -13.32 -4.43 -15.30
N ALA A 77 -12.02 -4.74 -15.35
CA ALA A 77 -11.11 -4.43 -14.26
C ALA A 77 -11.00 -2.92 -13.98
N ARG A 78 -10.95 -2.08 -15.04
CA ARG A 78 -10.93 -0.61 -14.91
C ARG A 78 -12.19 -0.05 -14.28
N LEU A 79 -13.36 -0.56 -14.67
CA LEU A 79 -14.64 -0.09 -14.16
C LEU A 79 -14.84 -0.53 -12.71
N MET A 80 -14.51 -1.78 -12.40
CA MET A 80 -14.59 -2.31 -11.05
C MET A 80 -13.61 -1.62 -10.10
N SER A 81 -12.42 -1.19 -10.56
CA SER A 81 -11.51 -0.42 -9.70
C SER A 81 -12.10 0.93 -9.29
N GLN A 82 -12.95 1.54 -10.13
CA GLN A 82 -13.67 2.77 -9.76
C GLN A 82 -14.78 2.52 -8.75
N LEU A 83 -15.45 1.36 -8.83
CA LEU A 83 -16.40 0.97 -7.79
C LEU A 83 -15.68 0.76 -6.45
N VAL A 84 -14.53 0.08 -6.45
CA VAL A 84 -13.69 -0.10 -5.25
C VAL A 84 -13.28 1.26 -4.68
N ARG A 85 -12.84 2.20 -5.53
CA ARG A 85 -12.54 3.58 -5.13
C ARG A 85 -13.72 4.26 -4.46
N THR A 86 -14.92 4.17 -5.02
CA THR A 86 -16.12 4.78 -4.41
C THR A 86 -16.46 4.17 -3.04
N LEU A 87 -16.24 2.86 -2.87
CA LEU A 87 -16.57 2.15 -1.61
C LEU A 87 -15.50 2.31 -0.53
N THR A 88 -14.23 2.44 -0.90
CA THR A 88 -13.09 2.40 0.04
C THR A 88 -12.36 3.74 0.19
N GLY A 89 -12.57 4.68 -0.72
CA GLY A 89 -11.78 5.92 -0.81
C GLY A 89 -10.36 5.73 -1.36
N VAL A 90 -9.99 4.52 -1.77
CA VAL A 90 -8.66 4.19 -2.31
C VAL A 90 -8.75 3.93 -3.81
N GLU A 91 -7.98 4.68 -4.59
CA GLU A 91 -7.83 4.44 -6.02
C GLU A 91 -6.55 3.67 -6.31
N ILE A 92 -6.69 2.43 -6.77
CA ILE A 92 -5.57 1.62 -7.27
C ILE A 92 -5.87 1.23 -8.71
N HIS A 93 -5.02 1.67 -9.64
CA HIS A 93 -5.13 1.23 -11.02
C HIS A 93 -4.88 -0.29 -11.11
N PRO A 94 -5.67 -1.08 -11.86
CA PRO A 94 -5.48 -2.52 -11.93
C PRO A 94 -4.10 -2.95 -12.48
N GLY A 95 -3.49 -2.10 -13.31
CA GLY A 95 -2.14 -2.32 -13.85
C GLY A 95 -0.98 -2.16 -12.85
N ALA A 96 -1.22 -1.55 -11.68
CA ALA A 96 -0.17 -1.39 -10.68
C ALA A 96 0.31 -2.75 -10.15
N GLU A 97 1.59 -2.87 -9.83
CA GLU A 97 2.19 -4.07 -9.26
C GLU A 97 2.46 -3.86 -7.78
N ILE A 98 1.92 -4.74 -6.92
CA ILE A 98 1.98 -4.60 -5.46
C ILE A 98 2.46 -5.91 -4.82
N GLY A 99 3.55 -5.81 -4.07
CA GLY A 99 4.16 -6.88 -3.28
C GLY A 99 3.30 -7.40 -2.12
N ARG A 100 3.92 -8.20 -1.26
CA ARG A 100 3.30 -8.82 -0.08
C ARG A 100 3.32 -7.87 1.11
N ARG A 101 2.40 -8.08 2.07
CA ARG A 101 2.35 -7.32 3.33
C ARG A 101 2.28 -5.79 3.13
N PHE A 102 1.68 -5.39 2.01
CA PHE A 102 1.40 -3.99 1.72
C PHE A 102 0.27 -3.51 2.63
N PHE A 103 0.45 -2.38 3.28
CA PHE A 103 -0.52 -1.85 4.22
C PHE A 103 -0.91 -0.41 3.84
N ILE A 104 -2.21 -0.14 3.82
CA ILE A 104 -2.74 1.21 3.68
C ILE A 104 -3.50 1.53 4.95
N ASP A 105 -2.97 2.46 5.74
CA ASP A 105 -3.57 2.92 6.97
C ASP A 105 -4.45 4.15 6.73
N HIS A 106 -5.61 4.20 7.40
CA HIS A 106 -6.71 5.16 7.23
C HIS A 106 -7.34 5.25 5.83
N ALA A 107 -6.61 4.83 4.78
CA ALA A 107 -7.03 4.57 3.40
C ALA A 107 -7.47 5.79 2.57
N ASN A 108 -8.28 6.68 3.13
CA ASN A 108 -9.00 7.69 2.36
C ASN A 108 -8.07 8.60 1.54
N GLY A 109 -8.35 8.75 0.25
CA GLY A 109 -7.63 9.64 -0.66
C GLY A 109 -6.30 9.09 -1.18
N VAL A 110 -5.98 7.81 -0.94
CA VAL A 110 -4.81 7.17 -1.56
C VAL A 110 -5.04 6.97 -3.04
N VAL A 111 -4.04 7.31 -3.87
CA VAL A 111 -4.07 7.17 -5.33
C VAL A 111 -2.80 6.49 -5.81
N ILE A 112 -2.93 5.35 -6.48
CA ILE A 112 -1.83 4.55 -7.04
C ILE A 112 -2.06 4.37 -8.54
N GLY A 113 -1.18 4.98 -9.35
CA GLY A 113 -1.30 4.96 -10.79
C GLY A 113 -0.89 3.67 -11.48
N GLU A 114 -1.14 3.60 -12.79
CA GLU A 114 -1.08 2.39 -13.61
C GLU A 114 0.27 1.68 -13.61
N THR A 115 1.36 2.42 -13.70
CA THR A 115 2.71 1.86 -13.85
C THR A 115 3.50 1.95 -12.56
N SER A 116 2.81 2.02 -11.42
CA SER A 116 3.45 1.97 -10.11
C SER A 116 3.91 0.54 -9.82
N GLU A 117 5.12 0.41 -9.31
CA GLU A 117 5.66 -0.84 -8.78
C GLU A 117 5.92 -0.64 -7.30
N ILE A 118 5.41 -1.53 -6.45
CA ILE A 118 5.52 -1.42 -5.00
C ILE A 118 6.05 -2.74 -4.45
N GLY A 119 7.17 -2.68 -3.73
CA GLY A 119 7.81 -3.82 -3.10
C GLY A 119 7.04 -4.40 -1.91
N ASP A 120 7.71 -5.29 -1.20
CA ASP A 120 7.17 -5.97 -0.02
C ASP A 120 7.23 -5.06 1.22
N ASP A 121 6.33 -5.31 2.17
CA ASP A 121 6.32 -4.68 3.50
C ASP A 121 6.18 -3.15 3.47
N VAL A 122 5.69 -2.56 2.38
CA VAL A 122 5.45 -1.12 2.26
C VAL A 122 4.20 -0.71 3.05
N MET A 123 4.25 0.47 3.67
CA MET A 123 3.10 1.08 4.33
C MET A 123 2.85 2.50 3.82
N LEU A 124 1.61 2.76 3.41
CA LEU A 124 1.13 4.10 3.07
C LEU A 124 0.11 4.56 4.09
N TYR A 125 0.21 5.81 4.51
CA TYR A 125 -0.88 6.50 5.18
C TYR A 125 -1.90 7.07 4.17
N HIS A 126 -2.99 7.63 4.68
CA HIS A 126 -4.03 8.26 3.89
C HIS A 126 -3.51 9.43 3.02
N GLN A 127 -4.25 9.76 1.96
CA GLN A 127 -3.95 10.87 1.03
C GLN A 127 -2.61 10.80 0.29
N VAL A 128 -1.92 9.65 0.33
CA VAL A 128 -0.70 9.43 -0.46
C VAL A 128 -1.04 9.33 -1.95
N THR A 129 -0.20 9.92 -2.80
CA THR A 129 -0.31 9.78 -4.26
C THR A 129 0.98 9.25 -4.86
N LEU A 130 0.89 8.13 -5.57
CA LEU A 130 1.91 7.60 -6.47
C LEU A 130 1.49 7.94 -7.90
N GLY A 131 1.89 9.13 -8.36
CA GLY A 131 1.32 9.83 -9.51
C GLY A 131 2.26 9.90 -10.71
N GLY A 132 1.66 10.10 -11.89
CA GLY A 132 2.39 10.27 -13.14
C GLY A 132 2.76 11.74 -13.42
N THR A 133 3.84 11.96 -14.16
CA THR A 133 4.26 13.30 -14.65
C THR A 133 4.16 13.46 -16.17
N SER A 134 3.80 12.40 -16.90
CA SER A 134 3.73 12.37 -18.37
C SER A 134 2.36 11.87 -18.84
N MET A 135 1.95 12.31 -20.02
CA MET A 135 0.75 11.83 -20.73
C MET A 135 1.05 10.63 -21.63
N ALA A 136 2.32 10.31 -21.85
CA ALA A 136 2.73 9.14 -22.64
C ALA A 136 2.34 7.84 -21.91
N GLN A 137 1.90 6.83 -22.66
CA GLN A 137 1.60 5.50 -22.12
C GLN A 137 2.86 4.66 -21.91
N THR A 138 3.76 5.18 -21.07
CA THR A 138 5.03 4.53 -20.67
C THR A 138 5.10 4.41 -19.16
N LYS A 139 6.19 3.82 -18.63
CA LYS A 139 6.55 3.95 -17.21
C LYS A 139 6.60 5.43 -16.86
N ARG A 140 5.76 5.82 -15.90
CA ARG A 140 5.54 7.23 -15.53
C ARG A 140 5.17 7.42 -14.08
N HIS A 141 4.89 6.34 -13.35
CA HIS A 141 4.60 6.36 -11.93
C HIS A 141 5.79 5.77 -11.15
N PRO A 142 5.85 5.98 -9.82
CA PRO A 142 7.01 5.60 -9.01
C PRO A 142 7.27 4.09 -8.95
N THR A 143 8.51 3.75 -8.63
CA THR A 143 8.88 2.44 -8.09
C THR A 143 9.26 2.60 -6.63
N ILE A 144 8.57 1.88 -5.74
CA ILE A 144 8.76 1.90 -4.30
C ILE A 144 9.41 0.59 -3.89
N GLY A 145 10.58 0.66 -3.26
CA GLY A 145 11.32 -0.47 -2.74
C GLY A 145 10.65 -1.15 -1.54
N ASN A 146 11.35 -2.10 -0.94
CA ASN A 146 10.87 -2.86 0.20
C ASN A 146 10.97 -2.08 1.51
N HIS A 147 10.09 -2.37 2.47
CA HIS A 147 10.12 -1.76 3.81
C HIS A 147 10.10 -0.22 3.78
N VAL A 148 9.41 0.36 2.79
CA VAL A 148 9.23 1.82 2.71
C VAL A 148 7.99 2.21 3.51
N LEU A 149 8.13 3.26 4.32
CA LEU A 149 7.01 3.92 4.98
C LEU A 149 6.77 5.28 4.31
N VAL A 150 5.52 5.57 3.97
CA VAL A 150 5.11 6.81 3.32
C VAL A 150 4.07 7.52 4.17
N GLY A 151 4.47 8.66 4.72
CA GLY A 151 3.67 9.54 5.58
C GLY A 151 2.41 10.07 4.90
N ALA A 152 1.46 10.51 5.73
CA ALA A 152 0.16 10.98 5.26
C ALA A 152 0.29 12.14 4.26
N GLY A 153 -0.53 12.14 3.22
CA GLY A 153 -0.56 13.23 2.25
C GLY A 153 0.67 13.35 1.33
N ALA A 154 1.67 12.48 1.43
CA ALA A 154 2.86 12.56 0.58
C ALA A 154 2.52 12.38 -0.92
N LYS A 155 3.27 13.05 -1.80
CA LYS A 155 3.12 12.98 -3.26
C LYS A 155 4.44 12.53 -3.85
N ILE A 156 4.45 11.36 -4.48
CA ILE A 156 5.61 10.81 -5.17
C ILE A 156 5.26 10.79 -6.66
N LEU A 157 5.94 11.63 -7.44
CA LEU A 157 5.49 11.99 -8.79
C LEU A 157 6.55 11.66 -9.84
N GLY A 158 6.14 10.92 -10.86
CA GLY A 158 6.99 10.53 -11.99
C GLY A 158 7.59 9.14 -11.80
N PRO A 159 8.38 8.66 -12.78
CA PRO A 159 9.07 7.38 -12.71
C PRO A 159 10.30 7.44 -11.80
N VAL A 160 10.13 7.97 -10.59
CA VAL A 160 11.16 8.07 -9.55
C VAL A 160 11.24 6.77 -8.76
N VAL A 161 12.42 6.48 -8.24
CA VAL A 161 12.68 5.30 -7.40
C VAL A 161 12.84 5.73 -5.95
N VAL A 162 12.10 5.08 -5.05
CA VAL A 162 12.34 5.15 -3.60
C VAL A 162 13.00 3.84 -3.17
N GLY A 163 14.26 3.89 -2.75
CA GLY A 163 15.01 2.73 -2.34
C GLY A 163 14.50 2.08 -1.05
N ASP A 164 14.96 0.86 -0.81
CA ASP A 164 14.56 0.04 0.34
C ASP A 164 14.83 0.72 1.68
N ASN A 165 14.03 0.34 2.69
CA ASN A 165 14.11 0.82 4.07
C ASN A 165 14.00 2.35 4.22
N SER A 166 13.48 3.04 3.20
CA SER A 166 13.37 4.49 3.22
C SER A 166 12.07 5.01 3.85
N ALA A 167 12.09 6.28 4.18
CA ALA A 167 11.04 7.00 4.88
C ALA A 167 10.63 8.23 4.09
N ILE A 168 9.36 8.36 3.70
CA ILE A 168 8.85 9.58 3.08
C ILE A 168 8.02 10.33 4.11
N GLY A 169 8.40 11.58 4.38
CA GLY A 169 7.71 12.42 5.35
C GLY A 169 6.29 12.74 4.93
N ALA A 170 5.42 13.00 5.91
CA ALA A 170 4.08 13.52 5.67
C ALA A 170 4.11 14.79 4.80
N ASN A 171 3.17 14.88 3.85
CA ASN A 171 3.04 15.95 2.86
C ASN A 171 4.30 16.23 2.01
N ALA A 172 5.33 15.37 2.07
CA ALA A 172 6.51 15.54 1.24
C ALA A 172 6.17 15.40 -0.25
N VAL A 173 6.86 16.17 -1.09
CA VAL A 173 6.71 16.10 -2.56
C VAL A 173 8.00 15.58 -3.18
N VAL A 174 8.01 14.29 -3.49
CA VAL A 174 9.16 13.58 -4.07
C VAL A 174 9.07 13.61 -5.59
N VAL A 175 10.03 14.27 -6.21
CA VAL A 175 10.16 14.43 -7.68
C VAL A 175 11.53 13.99 -8.20
N LYS A 176 12.34 13.37 -7.34
CA LYS A 176 13.67 12.81 -7.64
C LYS A 176 13.82 11.52 -6.86
N ASP A 177 14.73 10.66 -7.31
CA ASP A 177 15.02 9.40 -6.65
C ASP A 177 15.48 9.60 -5.21
N VAL A 178 15.07 8.67 -4.34
CA VAL A 178 15.45 8.58 -2.94
C VAL A 178 16.29 7.32 -2.81
N ALA A 179 17.55 7.46 -2.40
CA ALA A 179 18.42 6.32 -2.16
C ALA A 179 17.84 5.41 -1.05
N ALA A 180 18.29 4.16 -1.00
CA ALA A 180 17.96 3.26 0.11
C ALA A 180 18.43 3.84 1.47
N ASP A 181 17.85 3.33 2.56
CA ASP A 181 18.18 3.71 3.93
C ASP A 181 18.16 5.24 4.16
N SER A 182 17.20 5.94 3.55
CA SER A 182 17.11 7.41 3.57
C SER A 182 15.75 7.90 4.06
N SER A 183 15.68 9.15 4.51
CA SER A 183 14.45 9.90 4.72
C SER A 183 14.33 11.05 3.72
N ALA A 184 13.14 11.28 3.18
CA ALA A 184 12.86 12.38 2.27
C ALA A 184 11.71 13.24 2.81
N VAL A 185 11.94 14.53 3.05
CA VAL A 185 10.99 15.43 3.71
C VAL A 185 10.89 16.78 3.02
N GLY A 186 9.72 17.42 3.09
CA GLY A 186 9.50 18.78 2.60
C GLY A 186 9.02 18.88 1.15
N ILE A 187 8.92 20.11 0.66
CA ILE A 187 8.36 20.45 -0.67
C ILE A 187 9.31 21.43 -1.38
N PRO A 188 10.01 21.02 -2.46
CA PRO A 188 10.24 19.64 -2.85
C PRO A 188 11.05 18.88 -1.78
N ALA A 189 10.95 17.56 -1.78
CA ALA A 189 11.57 16.74 -0.76
C ALA A 189 13.10 16.82 -0.80
N THR A 190 13.71 17.00 0.36
CA THR A 190 15.15 16.88 0.58
C THR A 190 15.47 15.51 1.15
N VAL A 191 16.38 14.78 0.50
CA VAL A 191 16.80 13.43 0.90
C VAL A 191 17.95 13.52 1.91
N ARG A 192 17.87 12.75 2.99
CA ARG A 192 18.90 12.60 4.02
C ARG A 192 19.10 11.12 4.34
N PRO A 193 20.34 10.62 4.51
CA PRO A 193 20.54 9.26 5.01
C PRO A 193 19.92 9.09 6.39
N LYS A 194 19.30 7.93 6.67
CA LYS A 194 18.88 7.57 8.03
C LYS A 194 20.11 7.43 8.92
N ARG A 195 20.03 7.96 10.13
CA ARG A 195 21.12 7.82 11.11
C ARG A 195 21.17 6.36 11.54
N LYS A 196 22.30 5.67 11.34
CA LYS A 196 22.51 4.33 11.91
C LYS A 196 22.69 4.49 13.41
N ASP A 197 21.61 4.47 14.18
CA ASP A 197 21.69 4.51 15.63
C ASP A 197 22.08 3.13 16.18
N GLY A 198 23.39 2.85 16.10
CA GLY A 198 24.04 1.67 16.66
C GLY A 198 25.03 1.97 17.79
N ALA A 199 24.95 3.13 18.46
CA ALA A 199 25.93 3.47 19.51
C ALA A 199 25.38 4.23 20.74
N ALA A 200 24.06 4.40 20.89
CA ALA A 200 23.50 5.07 22.08
C ALA A 200 22.14 4.52 22.50
N SER A 201 22.03 3.21 22.72
CA SER A 201 21.00 2.64 23.61
C SER A 201 21.45 1.27 24.14
N ALA A 202 22.61 1.25 24.80
CA ALA A 202 22.95 0.21 25.75
C ALA A 202 22.57 0.72 27.14
N LYS A 203 21.26 0.75 27.41
CA LYS A 203 20.61 0.72 28.75
C LYS A 203 19.14 1.11 28.60
N ALA A 204 18.30 0.10 28.39
CA ALA A 204 16.92 0.09 28.82
C ALA A 204 16.49 -1.38 28.90
N ASP A 205 16.65 -1.89 30.11
CA ASP A 205 16.01 -3.03 30.77
C ASP A 205 15.22 -4.06 29.94
N VAL A 206 15.63 -5.31 30.18
CA VAL A 206 14.91 -6.54 29.89
C VAL A 206 13.62 -6.54 30.70
N GLU A 207 12.46 -6.34 30.06
CA GLU A 207 11.20 -7.08 30.30
C GLU A 207 10.02 -6.42 29.58
N THR A 208 9.62 -7.01 28.45
CA THR A 208 8.25 -7.41 28.10
C THR A 208 8.25 -7.72 26.61
N SER A 209 7.87 -8.95 26.28
CA SER A 209 7.64 -9.39 24.90
C SER A 209 6.42 -8.66 24.32
N THR A 210 6.61 -7.40 23.91
CA THR A 210 5.70 -6.72 22.98
C THR A 210 6.39 -6.64 21.63
N LYS A 211 5.74 -7.20 20.61
CA LYS A 211 6.22 -7.24 19.22
C LYS A 211 6.69 -5.84 18.81
N ARG A 212 7.98 -5.68 18.50
CA ARG A 212 8.50 -4.42 17.95
C ARG A 212 7.80 -4.15 16.61
N PRO A 213 7.37 -2.91 16.33
CA PRO A 213 6.81 -2.55 15.02
C PRO A 213 7.87 -2.70 13.93
N ASP A 214 7.45 -3.06 12.71
CA ASP A 214 8.34 -3.23 11.55
C ASP A 214 9.04 -1.93 11.13
N PHE A 215 8.44 -0.79 11.49
CA PHE A 215 9.01 0.53 11.29
C PHE A 215 9.34 1.14 12.63
N VAL A 216 10.58 1.57 12.79
CA VAL A 216 10.95 2.42 13.92
C VAL A 216 10.44 3.82 13.59
N LEU A 217 9.45 4.29 14.35
CA LEU A 217 8.95 5.67 14.30
C LEU A 217 9.98 6.59 14.98
N GLU A 218 11.17 6.73 14.38
CA GLU A 218 12.31 7.45 14.96
C GLU A 218 12.09 8.96 15.05
N ASP A 219 11.30 9.51 14.12
CA ASP A 219 11.01 10.93 14.05
C ASP A 219 9.50 11.15 13.81
N PRO A 220 8.75 11.66 14.81
CA PRO A 220 7.35 12.01 14.67
C PRO A 220 7.09 13.01 13.53
N ALA A 221 8.08 13.84 13.16
CA ALA A 221 7.95 14.78 12.06
C ALA A 221 7.91 14.10 10.67
N LEU A 222 8.26 12.82 10.60
CA LEU A 222 8.11 12.02 9.37
C LEU A 222 6.69 11.48 9.19
N TRP A 223 5.86 11.37 10.24
CA TRP A 223 4.60 10.64 10.19
C TRP A 223 3.50 11.30 11.03
N ILE A 224 2.73 12.21 10.41
CA ILE A 224 1.41 12.70 10.87
C ILE A 224 0.54 13.00 9.65
#